data_AF-A0A7Y9I887-F1
#
_entry.id   AF-A0A7Y9I887-F1
#
_cell.length_a   1.000
_cell.length_b   1.000
_cell.length_c   1.000
_cell.angle_alpha   90.00
_cell.angle_beta   90.00
_cell.angle_gamma   90.00
#
_symmetry.space_group_name_H-M   'P 1'
#
loop_
_entity.id
_entity.type
_entity.pdbx_description
1 polymer ?
#
loop_
_entity_poly.entity_id
_entity_poly.type
_entity_poly.pdbx_seq_one_letter_code
_entity_poly.pdbx_strand_id
1 'polypeptide(L)'
;MVAPDLDLEIFCDGDPSVEAGFAVLAACAAHPGTTRAAFSNHLDGPDPGLYFKLGFRHQGEEWKIDMWALREDHPGPLSSWLVEPMRAALTAESRRAILTIKQALADRPELRCGSIHVYRAVLSGGVRTFDEFQAWRAAQDTESLTAWRP
;
A
#
# COMPACT_ATOMS: atom_id res chain seq x y z
N MET A 1 2.24 -13.07 12.09
CA MET A 1 0.92 -12.45 11.83
C MET A 1 1.19 -11.14 11.12
N VAL A 2 0.48 -10.86 10.02
CA VAL A 2 0.62 -9.57 9.31
C VAL A 2 0.19 -8.46 10.27
N ALA A 3 1.01 -7.42 10.42
CA ALA A 3 0.69 -6.28 11.27
C ALA A 3 -0.56 -5.57 10.74
N PRO A 4 -1.49 -5.14 11.61
CA PRO A 4 -2.71 -4.51 11.16
C PRO A 4 -2.42 -3.16 10.51
N ASP A 5 -2.97 -2.96 9.32
CA ASP A 5 -2.83 -1.74 8.57
C ASP A 5 -4.11 -1.27 7.88
N LEU A 6 -4.20 0.04 7.74
CA LEU A 6 -5.25 0.74 7.00
C LEU A 6 -4.57 1.67 5.98
N ASP A 7 -4.95 1.53 4.73
CA ASP A 7 -4.56 2.44 3.65
C ASP A 7 -5.78 3.24 3.23
N LEU A 8 -5.63 4.57 3.13
CA LEU A 8 -6.67 5.51 2.76
C LEU A 8 -6.21 6.36 1.57
N GLU A 9 -6.98 6.35 0.49
CA GLU A 9 -6.89 7.35 -0.58
C GLU A 9 -7.91 8.45 -0.30
N ILE A 10 -7.45 9.69 -0.20
CA ILE A 10 -8.26 10.86 0.13
C ILE A 10 -8.26 11.77 -1.09
N PHE A 11 -9.41 11.96 -1.71
CA PHE A 11 -9.53 12.80 -2.91
C PHE A 11 -9.89 14.24 -2.53
N CYS A 12 -9.13 15.18 -3.08
CA CYS A 12 -9.27 16.61 -2.89
C CYS A 12 -9.75 17.27 -4.18
N ASP A 13 -10.63 18.27 -4.03
CA ASP A 13 -10.94 19.20 -5.12
C ASP A 13 -9.71 20.10 -5.35
N GLY A 14 -9.09 19.95 -6.52
CA GLY A 14 -7.81 20.59 -6.85
C GLY A 14 -6.60 19.96 -6.13
N ASP A 15 -5.52 20.73 -6.01
CA ASP A 15 -4.26 20.26 -5.41
C ASP A 15 -4.41 20.01 -3.90
N PRO A 16 -3.92 18.86 -3.38
CA PRO A 16 -3.86 18.61 -1.95
C PRO A 16 -3.10 19.71 -1.21
N SER A 17 -3.74 20.31 -0.20
CA SER A 17 -3.14 21.37 0.60
C SER A 17 -2.31 20.80 1.75
N VAL A 18 -1.03 21.19 1.80
CA VAL A 18 -0.13 20.88 2.93
C VAL A 18 -0.71 21.43 4.22
N GLU A 19 -1.18 22.68 4.22
CA GLU A 19 -1.76 23.32 5.41
C GLU A 19 -2.98 22.55 5.93
N ALA A 20 -3.92 22.21 5.05
CA ALA A 20 -5.11 21.46 5.43
C ALA A 20 -4.75 20.05 5.93
N GLY A 21 -3.81 19.37 5.27
CA GLY A 21 -3.33 18.06 5.68
C GLY A 21 -2.66 18.08 7.05
N PHE A 22 -1.86 19.11 7.36
CA PHE A 22 -1.26 19.28 8.69
C PHE A 22 -2.30 19.62 9.77
N ALA A 23 -3.37 20.36 9.44
CA ALA A 23 -4.46 20.60 10.38
C ALA A 23 -5.16 19.29 10.78
N VAL A 24 -5.43 18.41 9.81
CA VAL A 24 -5.98 17.06 10.08
C VAL A 24 -4.97 16.21 10.87
N LEU A 25 -3.70 16.18 10.44
CA LEU A 25 -2.66 15.40 11.11
C LEU A 25 -2.48 15.86 12.57
N ALA A 26 -2.53 17.15 12.85
CA ALA A 26 -2.42 17.69 14.20
C ALA A 26 -3.57 17.20 15.10
N ALA A 27 -4.81 17.20 14.59
CA ALA A 27 -5.95 16.64 15.30
C ALA A 27 -5.79 15.14 15.58
N CYS A 28 -5.31 14.36 14.59
CA CYS A 28 -5.02 12.94 14.76
C CYS A 28 -3.87 12.69 15.75
N ALA A 29 -2.80 13.48 15.68
CA ALA A 29 -1.62 13.35 16.53
C ALA A 29 -1.91 13.67 18.00
N ALA A 30 -2.90 14.52 18.29
CA ALA A 30 -3.35 14.81 19.64
C ALA A 30 -4.15 13.67 20.28
N HIS A 31 -4.60 12.68 19.50
CA HIS A 31 -5.34 11.53 20.05
C HIS A 31 -4.43 10.67 20.94
N PRO A 32 -4.84 10.28 22.17
CA PRO A 32 -4.00 9.53 23.11
C PRO A 32 -3.49 8.18 22.60
N GLY A 33 -4.23 7.58 21.65
CA GLY A 33 -3.83 6.35 20.97
C GLY A 33 -2.73 6.54 19.93
N THR A 34 -2.48 7.76 19.46
CA THR A 34 -1.47 8.00 18.42
C THR A 34 -0.07 7.89 19.00
N THR A 35 0.76 7.06 18.38
CA THR A 35 2.13 6.77 18.81
C THR A 35 3.17 7.41 17.90
N ARG A 36 2.77 7.70 16.65
CA ARG A 36 3.61 8.28 15.61
C ARG A 36 2.76 9.08 14.65
N ALA A 37 3.30 10.19 14.16
CA ALA A 37 2.80 10.92 13.00
C ALA A 37 3.97 11.19 12.04
N ALA A 38 3.76 11.09 10.74
CA ALA A 38 4.76 11.40 9.72
C ALA A 38 4.11 11.99 8.47
N PHE A 39 4.91 12.74 7.71
CA PHE A 39 4.52 13.40 6.47
C PHE A 39 5.64 13.27 5.44
N SER A 40 5.26 13.05 4.18
CA SER A 40 6.14 13.15 3.01
C SER A 40 5.42 13.87 1.87
N ASN A 41 6.12 14.79 1.20
CA ASN A 41 5.60 15.46 0.02
C ASN A 41 6.05 14.71 -1.25
N HIS A 42 5.09 14.27 -2.07
CA HIS A 42 5.31 13.54 -3.31
C HIS A 42 4.74 14.25 -4.55
N LEU A 43 4.36 15.54 -4.45
CA LEU A 43 3.69 16.27 -5.54
C LEU A 43 4.51 16.31 -6.85
N ASP A 44 5.84 16.32 -6.77
CA ASP A 44 6.74 16.32 -7.93
C ASP A 44 7.19 14.90 -8.35
N GLY A 45 6.61 13.87 -7.75
CA GLY A 45 6.94 12.47 -7.97
C GLY A 45 6.14 11.80 -9.10
N PRO A 46 6.47 10.53 -9.40
CA PRO A 46 5.73 9.73 -10.39
C PRO A 46 4.29 9.39 -9.95
N ASP A 47 4.03 9.43 -8.65
CA ASP A 47 2.72 9.25 -8.02
C ASP A 47 2.38 10.52 -7.21
N PRO A 48 1.88 11.58 -7.86
CA PRO A 48 1.76 12.91 -7.26
C PRO A 48 0.67 12.94 -6.17
N GLY A 49 1.09 13.27 -4.95
CA GLY A 49 0.21 13.39 -3.79
C GLY A 49 0.94 13.86 -2.51
N LEU A 50 0.18 14.00 -1.43
CA LEU A 50 0.71 14.23 -0.09
C LEU A 50 0.48 13.00 0.78
N TYR A 51 1.57 12.48 1.35
CA TYR A 51 1.51 11.31 2.20
C TYR A 51 1.52 11.69 3.67
N PHE A 52 0.57 11.14 4.41
CA PHE A 52 0.49 11.23 5.85
C PHE A 52 0.44 9.82 6.44
N LYS A 53 1.07 9.65 7.60
CA LYS A 53 1.10 8.36 8.28
C LYS A 53 0.88 8.51 9.76
N LEU A 54 0.12 7.59 10.34
CA LEU A 54 -0.02 7.42 11.78
C LEU A 54 0.44 6.03 12.22
N GLY A 55 1.05 5.98 13.40
CA GLY A 55 1.04 4.80 14.26
C GLY A 55 -0.04 5.00 15.31
N PHE A 56 -0.90 4.01 15.53
CA PHE A 56 -2.04 4.12 16.43
C PHE A 56 -2.21 2.86 17.27
N ARG A 57 -2.23 3.00 18.59
CA ARG A 57 -2.44 1.90 19.51
C ARG A 57 -3.93 1.72 19.82
N HIS A 58 -4.46 0.56 19.46
CA HIS A 58 -5.84 0.18 19.73
C HIS A 58 -5.89 -1.22 20.33
N GLN A 59 -6.51 -1.35 21.51
CA GLN A 59 -6.68 -2.64 22.22
C GLN A 59 -5.37 -3.42 22.42
N GLY A 60 -4.25 -2.72 22.62
CA GLY A 60 -2.93 -3.33 22.82
C GLY A 60 -2.18 -3.66 21.52
N GLU A 61 -2.80 -3.49 20.36
CA GLU A 61 -2.17 -3.66 19.04
C GLU A 61 -1.74 -2.33 18.45
N GLU A 62 -0.62 -2.33 17.73
CA GLU A 62 -0.12 -1.17 17.00
C GLU A 62 -0.59 -1.25 15.54
N TRP A 63 -1.37 -0.24 15.13
CA TRP A 63 -1.90 -0.09 13.79
C TRP A 63 -1.08 0.91 13.00
N LYS A 64 -0.83 0.58 11.73
CA LYS A 64 -0.29 1.52 10.75
C LYS A 64 -1.46 2.10 9.96
N ILE A 65 -1.58 3.43 9.90
CA ILE A 65 -2.58 4.11 9.06
C ILE A 65 -1.82 4.96 8.05
N ASP A 66 -1.87 4.55 6.79
CA ASP A 66 -1.26 5.22 5.65
C ASP A 66 -2.35 6.02 4.91
N MET A 67 -2.13 7.31 4.69
CA MET A 67 -3.10 8.22 4.09
C MET A 67 -2.44 8.95 2.92
N TRP A 68 -3.00 8.79 1.73
CA TRP A 68 -2.51 9.38 0.50
C TRP A 68 -3.54 10.40 0.00
N ALA A 69 -3.24 11.69 0.16
CA ALA A 69 -4.09 12.76 -0.32
C ALA A 69 -3.76 13.06 -1.78
N LEU A 70 -4.78 12.98 -2.62
CA LEU A 70 -4.73 12.96 -4.07
C LEU A 70 -5.67 14.01 -4.66
N ARG A 71 -5.35 14.48 -5.88
CA ARG A 71 -6.33 15.21 -6.69
C ARG A 71 -7.45 14.27 -7.15
N GLU A 72 -8.66 14.76 -7.34
CA GLU A 72 -9.74 13.96 -7.95
C GLU A 72 -9.39 13.42 -9.35
N ASP A 73 -8.64 14.18 -10.14
CA ASP A 73 -8.17 13.82 -11.48
C ASP A 73 -6.78 13.15 -11.46
N HIS A 74 -6.41 12.52 -10.35
CA HIS A 74 -5.09 11.91 -10.16
C HIS A 74 -4.68 11.02 -11.36
N PRO A 75 -3.49 11.26 -11.96
CA PRO A 75 -3.10 10.60 -13.21
C PRO A 75 -2.55 9.17 -13.03
N GLY A 76 -2.21 8.78 -11.80
CA GLY A 76 -1.59 7.51 -11.47
C GLY A 76 -2.60 6.40 -11.12
N PRO A 77 -2.08 5.20 -10.80
CA PRO A 77 -2.90 4.05 -10.46
C PRO A 77 -3.58 4.21 -9.10
N LEU A 78 -4.90 3.99 -9.08
CA LEU A 78 -5.69 4.00 -7.86
C LEU A 78 -5.94 2.59 -7.32
N SER A 79 -5.96 2.43 -6.01
CA SER A 79 -6.29 1.17 -5.33
C SER A 79 -7.68 0.65 -5.74
N SER A 80 -8.63 1.57 -5.94
CA SER A 80 -10.00 1.27 -6.38
C SER A 80 -10.05 0.53 -7.72
N TRP A 81 -9.07 0.77 -8.60
CA TRP A 81 -8.98 0.11 -9.91
C TRP A 81 -8.66 -1.38 -9.82
N LEU A 82 -8.15 -1.86 -8.68
CA LEU A 82 -7.81 -3.26 -8.46
C LEU A 82 -8.96 -4.07 -7.89
N VAL A 83 -9.98 -3.43 -7.27
CA VAL A 83 -10.99 -4.13 -6.47
C VAL A 83 -11.73 -5.19 -7.29
N GLU A 84 -12.39 -4.79 -8.38
CA GLU A 84 -13.18 -5.71 -9.20
C GLU A 84 -12.31 -6.70 -10.02
N PRO A 85 -11.22 -6.27 -10.68
CA PRO A 85 -10.32 -7.21 -11.36
C PRO A 85 -9.75 -8.29 -10.42
N MET A 86 -9.30 -7.90 -9.22
CA MET A 86 -8.80 -8.86 -8.22
C MET A 86 -9.90 -9.83 -7.79
N ARG A 87 -11.13 -9.34 -7.55
CA ARG A 87 -12.26 -10.19 -7.19
C ARG A 87 -12.54 -11.24 -8.26
N ALA A 88 -12.43 -10.87 -9.53
CA ALA A 88 -12.65 -11.78 -10.66
C ALA A 88 -11.51 -12.80 -10.84
N ALA A 89 -10.25 -12.39 -10.62
CA ALA A 89 -9.07 -13.22 -10.86
C ALA A 89 -8.67 -14.14 -9.70
N LEU A 90 -9.08 -13.82 -8.46
CA LEU A 90 -8.68 -14.60 -7.29
C LEU A 90 -9.38 -15.96 -7.21
N THR A 91 -8.59 -17.00 -6.99
CA THR A 91 -9.03 -18.35 -6.64
C THR A 91 -8.57 -18.68 -5.22
N ALA A 92 -9.07 -19.77 -4.64
CA ALA A 92 -8.60 -20.24 -3.34
C ALA A 92 -7.09 -20.57 -3.35
N GLU A 93 -6.58 -21.07 -4.48
CA GLU A 93 -5.17 -21.38 -4.67
C GLU A 93 -4.32 -20.11 -4.77
N SER A 94 -4.69 -19.16 -5.64
CA SER A 94 -3.91 -17.93 -5.81
C SER A 94 -3.96 -17.06 -4.55
N ARG A 95 -5.11 -17.03 -3.85
CA ARG A 95 -5.20 -16.39 -2.53
C ARG A 95 -4.24 -17.02 -1.52
N ARG A 96 -4.15 -18.36 -1.47
CA ARG A 96 -3.21 -19.05 -0.59
C ARG A 96 -1.77 -18.69 -0.92
N ALA A 97 -1.39 -18.74 -2.20
CA ALA A 97 -0.05 -18.36 -2.66
C ALA A 97 0.32 -16.91 -2.27
N ILE A 98 -0.58 -15.94 -2.54
CA ILE A 98 -0.39 -14.54 -2.15
C ILE A 98 -0.13 -14.41 -0.65
N LEU A 99 -0.96 -15.04 0.18
CA LEU A 99 -0.83 -14.96 1.64
C LEU A 99 0.46 -15.63 2.14
N THR A 100 0.84 -16.77 1.58
CA THR A 100 2.10 -17.45 1.90
C THR A 100 3.31 -16.57 1.57
N ILE A 101 3.34 -15.96 0.38
CA ILE A 101 4.43 -15.07 -0.02
C ILE A 101 4.47 -13.82 0.86
N LYS A 102 3.31 -13.21 1.14
CA LYS A 102 3.22 -12.03 2.02
C LYS A 102 3.71 -12.33 3.44
N GLN A 103 3.35 -13.48 4.00
CA GLN A 103 3.84 -13.88 5.32
C GLN A 103 5.36 -14.07 5.31
N ALA A 104 5.91 -14.72 4.27
CA ALA A 104 7.35 -14.89 4.11
C ALA A 104 8.10 -13.55 3.98
N LEU A 105 7.51 -12.55 3.32
CA LEU A 105 8.06 -11.19 3.23
C LEU A 105 7.96 -10.44 4.57
N ALA A 106 6.86 -10.60 5.30
CA ALA A 106 6.70 -9.99 6.62
C ALA A 106 7.76 -10.46 7.62
N ASP A 107 8.17 -11.74 7.53
CA ASP A 107 9.22 -12.33 8.36
C ASP A 107 10.65 -11.91 7.91
N ARG A 108 10.77 -11.22 6.76
CA ARG A 108 12.04 -10.81 6.12
C ARG A 108 12.00 -9.33 5.72
N PRO A 109 12.06 -8.40 6.69
CA PRO A 109 11.90 -6.96 6.43
C PRO A 109 12.94 -6.36 5.47
N GLU A 110 14.07 -7.03 5.25
CA GLU A 110 15.12 -6.67 4.29
C GLU A 110 14.71 -6.92 2.83
N LEU A 111 13.67 -7.74 2.59
CA LEU A 111 13.18 -8.09 1.27
C LEU A 111 11.93 -7.29 0.86
N ARG A 112 11.78 -6.06 1.37
CA ARG A 112 10.60 -5.22 1.11
C ARG A 112 10.23 -5.19 -0.37
N CYS A 113 8.95 -5.38 -0.65
CA CYS A 113 8.39 -5.32 -1.98
C CYS A 113 6.93 -4.87 -1.88
N GLY A 114 6.49 -4.03 -2.81
CA GLY A 114 5.10 -3.61 -2.87
C GLY A 114 4.16 -4.80 -3.09
N SER A 115 3.02 -4.82 -2.38
CA SER A 115 2.04 -5.92 -2.48
C SER A 115 1.56 -6.14 -3.92
N ILE A 116 1.52 -5.09 -4.74
CA ILE A 116 1.13 -5.15 -6.15
C ILE A 116 1.99 -6.13 -6.96
N HIS A 117 3.29 -6.23 -6.66
CA HIS A 117 4.19 -7.14 -7.34
C HIS A 117 3.98 -8.60 -6.91
N VAL A 118 3.59 -8.84 -5.66
CA VAL A 118 3.17 -10.17 -5.20
C VAL A 118 1.91 -10.61 -5.96
N TYR A 119 0.92 -9.72 -6.10
CA TYR A 119 -0.30 -10.01 -6.85
C TYR A 119 0.02 -10.30 -8.33
N ARG A 120 0.85 -9.46 -8.95
CA ARG A 120 1.29 -9.63 -10.34
C ARG A 120 2.03 -10.93 -10.57
N ALA A 121 2.97 -11.29 -9.68
CA ALA A 121 3.71 -12.54 -9.76
C ALA A 121 2.78 -13.76 -9.72
N VAL A 122 1.80 -13.75 -8.82
CA VAL A 122 0.90 -14.91 -8.65
C VAL A 122 -0.14 -14.99 -9.77
N LEU A 123 -0.81 -13.88 -10.09
CA LEU A 123 -1.97 -13.86 -10.99
C LEU A 123 -1.55 -13.83 -12.46
N SER A 124 -0.51 -13.07 -12.82
CA SER A 124 0.00 -13.03 -14.20
C SER A 124 1.23 -13.91 -14.40
N GLY A 125 2.10 -14.04 -13.40
CA GLY A 125 3.34 -14.81 -13.49
C GLY A 125 3.21 -16.29 -13.12
N GLY A 126 2.06 -16.75 -12.63
CA GLY A 126 1.85 -18.15 -12.24
C GLY A 126 2.62 -18.59 -10.99
N VAL A 127 3.24 -17.66 -10.26
CA VAL A 127 4.03 -17.95 -9.05
C VAL A 127 3.13 -18.52 -7.94
N ARG A 128 3.61 -19.54 -7.22
CA ARG A 128 2.91 -20.20 -6.10
C ARG A 128 3.75 -20.30 -4.83
N THR A 129 5.08 -20.21 -4.94
CA THR A 129 6.00 -20.33 -3.80
C THR A 129 6.84 -19.07 -3.60
N PHE A 130 7.47 -18.97 -2.43
CA PHE A 130 8.38 -17.86 -2.13
C PHE A 130 9.65 -17.90 -2.99
N ASP A 131 10.19 -19.07 -3.27
CA ASP A 131 11.40 -19.20 -4.10
C ASP A 131 11.14 -18.80 -5.55
N GLU A 132 9.99 -19.22 -6.11
CA GLU A 132 9.51 -18.73 -7.41
C GLU A 132 9.30 -17.22 -7.41
N PHE A 133 8.76 -16.66 -6.33
CA PHE A 133 8.61 -15.21 -6.21
C PHE A 133 9.95 -14.48 -6.22
N GLN A 134 10.97 -15.00 -5.54
CA GLN A 134 12.32 -14.40 -5.56
C GLN A 134 12.93 -14.43 -6.96
N ALA A 135 12.79 -15.56 -7.67
CA ALA A 135 13.25 -15.69 -9.05
C ALA A 135 12.50 -14.73 -9.99
N TRP A 136 11.18 -14.64 -9.84
CA TRP A 136 10.35 -13.72 -10.61
C TRP A 136 10.75 -12.27 -10.32
N ARG A 137 10.89 -11.88 -9.05
CA ARG A 137 11.26 -10.51 -8.64
C ARG A 137 12.60 -10.08 -9.21
N ALA A 138 13.60 -10.98 -9.22
CA ALA A 138 14.92 -10.68 -9.77
C ALA A 138 14.92 -10.37 -11.28
N ALA A 139 13.88 -10.79 -12.00
CA ALA A 139 13.73 -10.60 -13.44
C ALA A 139 12.75 -9.47 -13.80
N GLN A 140 12.20 -8.74 -12.83
CA GLN A 140 11.14 -7.75 -13.04
C GLN A 140 11.50 -6.41 -12.42
N ASP A 141 10.98 -5.33 -13.00
CA ASP A 141 10.97 -4.03 -12.34
C ASP A 141 9.90 -4.03 -11.24
N THR A 142 10.35 -3.94 -10.00
CA THR A 142 9.51 -3.86 -8.80
C THR A 142 9.67 -2.56 -8.01
N GLU A 143 10.32 -1.56 -8.62
CA GLU A 143 10.55 -0.25 -8.00
C GLU A 143 9.70 0.84 -8.67
N SER A 144 9.42 0.70 -9.97
CA SER A 144 8.58 1.67 -10.69
C SER A 144 7.10 1.54 -10.36
N LEU A 145 6.41 2.68 -10.39
CA LEU A 145 4.96 2.75 -10.35
C LEU A 145 4.35 1.91 -11.49
N THR A 146 3.30 1.15 -11.20
CA THR A 146 2.68 0.25 -12.17
C THR A 146 1.17 0.40 -12.19
N ALA A 147 0.61 0.47 -13.39
CA ALA A 147 -0.83 0.41 -13.63
C ALA A 147 -1.33 -1.03 -13.88
N TRP A 148 -0.53 -2.04 -13.56
CA TRP A 148 -0.90 -3.45 -13.74
C TRP A 148 -2.21 -3.77 -13.00
N ARG A 149 -3.03 -4.57 -13.67
CA ARG A 149 -4.26 -5.15 -13.14
C ARG A 149 -4.33 -6.60 -13.67
N PRO A 150 -4.86 -7.55 -12.88
CA PRO A 150 -5.02 -8.93 -13.32
C PRO A 150 -6.07 -9.08 -14.43
#